data_AF-A0A532TPH0-F1
#
_entry.id   AF-A0A532TPH0-F1
#
_cell.length_a   1.000
_cell.length_b   1.000
_cell.length_c   1.000
_cell.angle_alpha   90.00
_cell.angle_beta   90.00
_cell.angle_gamma   90.00
#
_symmetry.space_group_name_H-M   'P 1'
#
loop_
_entity.id
_entity.type
_entity.pdbx_description
1 polymer ?
#
loop_
_entity_poly.entity_id
_entity_poly.type
_entity_poly.pdbx_seq_one_letter_code
_entity_poly.pdbx_strand_id
1 'polypeptide(L)'
;MSSLSELFKEWNELNNKAGASMGQFDFSTIKEIRKEQSKLENSIFEVLKKHAPDEFLKILPEECGEMEMGYETKGNIFYFVMLDPEFIESEETILLAITIDLKNKVDLIKNFEIKD
;
A
#
# COMPACT_ATOMS: atom_id res chain seq x y z
N MET A 1 -10.29 0.13 -17.17
CA MET A 1 -9.22 0.07 -16.16
C MET A 1 -9.36 1.35 -15.36
N SER A 2 -9.68 1.29 -14.07
CA SER A 2 -9.83 2.49 -13.25
C SER A 2 -8.50 3.24 -13.21
N SER A 3 -8.55 4.57 -13.28
CA SER A 3 -7.36 5.38 -13.14
C SER A 3 -6.85 5.32 -11.70
N LEU A 4 -5.54 5.51 -11.51
CA LEU A 4 -4.96 5.56 -10.17
C LEU A 4 -5.65 6.63 -9.31
N SER A 5 -6.01 7.78 -9.90
CA SER A 5 -6.77 8.81 -9.19
C SER A 5 -8.15 8.35 -8.67
N GLU A 6 -8.84 7.48 -9.40
CA GLU A 6 -10.11 6.89 -8.95
C GLU A 6 -9.87 5.93 -7.79
N LEU A 7 -8.85 5.07 -7.88
CA LEU A 7 -8.48 4.14 -6.80
C LEU A 7 -8.13 4.86 -5.50
N PHE A 8 -7.39 5.98 -5.59
CA PHE A 8 -7.05 6.82 -4.43
C PHE A 8 -8.29 7.48 -3.82
N LYS A 9 -9.22 7.93 -4.65
CA LYS A 9 -10.47 8.53 -4.18
C LYS A 9 -11.33 7.48 -3.46
N GLU A 10 -11.49 6.30 -4.07
CA GLU A 10 -12.22 5.17 -3.47
C GLU A 10 -11.60 4.75 -2.14
N TRP A 11 -10.26 4.67 -2.07
CA TRP A 11 -9.55 4.38 -0.82
C TRP A 11 -9.85 5.39 0.29
N ASN A 12 -9.82 6.68 -0.04
CA ASN A 12 -10.16 7.76 0.90
C ASN A 12 -11.61 7.66 1.40
N GLU A 13 -12.55 7.38 0.49
CA GLU A 13 -13.95 7.19 0.85
C GLU A 13 -14.13 5.99 1.81
N LEU A 14 -13.42 4.88 1.56
CA LEU A 14 -13.43 3.72 2.45
C LEU A 14 -12.81 4.02 3.82
N ASN A 15 -11.69 4.76 3.87
CA ASN A 15 -11.08 5.16 5.15
C ASN A 15 -12.02 6.04 5.99
N ASN A 16 -12.71 7.00 5.35
CA ASN A 16 -13.69 7.84 6.03
C ASN A 16 -14.86 7.01 6.58
N LYS A 17 -15.37 6.05 5.79
CA LYS A 17 -16.42 5.12 6.23
C LYS A 17 -15.94 4.24 7.39
N ALA A 18 -14.73 3.71 7.31
CA ALA A 18 -14.15 2.87 8.36
C ALA A 18 -14.02 3.65 9.68
N GLY A 19 -13.53 4.89 9.63
CA GLY A 19 -13.45 5.77 10.80
C GLY A 19 -14.81 6.06 11.43
N ALA A 20 -15.83 6.34 10.60
CA ALA A 20 -17.20 6.55 11.09
C ALA A 20 -17.80 5.30 11.74
N SER A 21 -17.65 4.13 11.10
CA SER A 21 -18.12 2.85 11.65
C SER A 21 -17.39 2.45 12.93
N MET A 22 -16.08 2.76 13.05
CA MET A 22 -15.31 2.54 14.27
C MET A 22 -15.84 3.38 15.43
N GLY A 23 -16.17 4.66 15.19
CA GLY A 23 -16.80 5.52 16.18
C GLY A 23 -18.18 5.04 16.65
N GLN A 24 -18.87 4.26 15.83
CA GLN A 24 -20.17 3.64 16.14
C GLN A 24 -20.06 2.18 16.62
N PHE A 25 -18.84 1.64 16.75
CA PHE A 25 -18.58 0.24 17.07
C PHE A 25 -19.24 -0.77 16.11
N ASP A 26 -19.46 -0.40 14.85
CA ASP A 26 -20.05 -1.27 13.83
C ASP A 26 -18.96 -2.14 13.16
N PHE A 27 -18.59 -3.23 13.84
CA PHE A 27 -17.54 -4.13 13.38
C PHE A 27 -17.91 -4.95 12.14
N SER A 28 -19.20 -5.15 11.88
CA SER A 28 -19.68 -5.84 10.67
C SER A 28 -19.34 -5.01 9.44
N THR A 29 -19.68 -3.73 9.45
CA THR A 29 -19.37 -2.80 8.35
C THR A 29 -17.87 -2.61 8.18
N ILE A 30 -17.10 -2.53 9.28
CA ILE A 30 -15.63 -2.46 9.20
C ILE A 30 -15.06 -3.67 8.45
N LYS A 31 -15.56 -4.88 8.75
CA LYS A 31 -15.12 -6.10 8.07
C LYS A 31 -15.43 -6.09 6.57
N GLU A 32 -16.56 -5.52 6.17
CA GLU A 32 -16.92 -5.37 4.75
C GLU A 32 -16.01 -4.34 4.06
N ILE A 33 -15.80 -3.18 4.68
CA ILE A 33 -14.90 -2.15 4.17
C ILE A 33 -13.48 -2.70 3.98
N ARG A 34 -12.97 -3.49 4.93
CA ARG A 34 -11.64 -4.10 4.81
C ARG A 34 -11.52 -5.04 3.60
N LYS A 35 -12.58 -5.77 3.25
CA LYS A 35 -12.59 -6.60 2.03
C LYS A 35 -12.55 -5.76 0.76
N GLU A 36 -13.17 -4.58 0.75
CA GLU A 36 -13.11 -3.66 -0.37
C GLU A 36 -11.73 -3.01 -0.48
N GLN A 37 -11.16 -2.61 0.65
CA GLN A 37 -9.78 -2.10 0.72
C GLN A 37 -8.79 -3.11 0.14
N SER A 38 -8.84 -4.39 0.54
CA SER A 38 -7.95 -5.41 -0.04
C SER A 38 -8.10 -5.60 -1.56
N LYS A 39 -9.27 -5.31 -2.14
CA LYS A 39 -9.43 -5.33 -3.61
C LYS A 39 -8.75 -4.12 -4.26
N LEU A 40 -8.83 -2.95 -3.61
CA LEU A 40 -8.13 -1.74 -4.06
C LEU A 40 -6.62 -1.89 -3.93
N GLU A 41 -6.13 -2.47 -2.83
CA GLU A 41 -4.71 -2.77 -2.60
C GLU A 41 -4.13 -3.56 -3.79
N ASN A 42 -4.77 -4.68 -4.13
CA ASN A 42 -4.39 -5.49 -5.29
C ASN A 42 -4.45 -4.69 -6.61
N SER A 43 -5.45 -3.85 -6.79
CA SER A 43 -5.59 -3.04 -8.01
C SER A 43 -4.49 -1.99 -8.13
N ILE A 44 -4.13 -1.33 -7.02
CA ILE A 44 -3.04 -0.34 -6.97
C ILE A 44 -1.70 -1.05 -7.16
N PHE A 45 -1.52 -2.22 -6.56
CA PHE A 45 -0.30 -3.03 -6.72
C PHE A 45 -0.06 -3.43 -8.17
N GLU A 46 -1.11 -3.83 -8.89
CA GLU A 46 -1.03 -4.12 -10.33
C GLU A 46 -0.68 -2.87 -11.16
N VAL A 47 -1.11 -1.68 -10.74
CA VAL A 47 -0.68 -0.43 -11.39
C VAL A 47 0.79 -0.13 -11.07
N LEU A 48 1.22 -0.37 -9.84
CA LEU A 48 2.61 -0.24 -9.41
C LEU A 48 3.53 -1.13 -10.24
N LYS A 49 3.24 -2.43 -10.36
CA LYS A 49 4.05 -3.36 -11.17
C LYS A 49 4.16 -2.93 -12.63
N LYS A 50 3.13 -2.30 -13.20
CA LYS A 50 3.17 -1.81 -14.60
C LYS A 50 4.10 -0.61 -14.81
N HIS A 51 4.34 0.18 -13.77
CA HIS A 51 5.13 1.41 -13.85
C HIS A 51 6.47 1.31 -13.11
N ALA A 52 6.66 0.25 -12.33
CA ALA A 52 7.89 0.00 -11.60
C ALA A 52 9.05 -0.29 -12.58
N PRO A 53 10.24 0.27 -12.33
CA PRO A 53 11.46 -0.14 -13.01
C PRO A 53 11.74 -1.64 -12.86
N ASP A 54 12.41 -2.24 -13.86
CA ASP A 54 12.77 -3.67 -13.88
C ASP A 54 13.54 -4.12 -12.62
N GLU A 55 14.33 -3.22 -12.03
CA GLU A 55 15.05 -3.49 -10.77
C GLU A 55 14.10 -3.68 -9.59
N PHE A 56 13.01 -2.91 -9.50
CA PHE A 56 12.04 -3.03 -8.42
C PHE A 56 11.16 -4.28 -8.61
N LEU A 57 10.84 -4.62 -9.87
CA LEU A 57 10.08 -5.84 -10.18
C LEU A 57 10.76 -7.12 -9.71
N LYS A 58 12.09 -7.14 -9.61
CA LYS A 58 12.84 -8.31 -9.13
C LYS A 58 12.73 -8.55 -7.62
N ILE A 59 12.45 -7.50 -6.86
CA ILE A 59 12.36 -7.56 -5.39
C ILE A 59 10.90 -7.61 -4.91
N LEU A 60 9.96 -7.21 -5.77
CA LEU A 60 8.54 -7.25 -5.45
C LEU A 60 8.04 -8.70 -5.31
N PRO A 61 7.19 -8.99 -4.32
CA PRO A 61 6.53 -10.28 -4.20
C PRO A 61 5.53 -10.50 -5.35
N GLU A 62 5.09 -11.75 -5.50
CA GLU A 62 4.10 -12.10 -6.50
C GLU A 62 2.74 -11.46 -6.17
N GLU A 63 2.35 -11.52 -4.89
CA GLU A 63 1.08 -11.04 -4.38
C GLU A 63 1.23 -9.84 -3.45
N CYS A 64 0.26 -8.92 -3.50
CA CYS A 64 0.22 -7.74 -2.62
C CYS A 64 0.12 -8.11 -1.14
N GLY A 65 -0.49 -9.26 -0.81
CA GLY A 65 -0.74 -9.70 0.57
C GLY A 65 0.53 -10.04 1.36
N GLU A 66 1.70 -10.09 0.69
CA GLU A 66 3.00 -10.28 1.33
C GLU A 66 3.61 -8.95 1.82
N MET A 67 2.94 -7.82 1.58
CA MET A 67 3.40 -6.49 1.96
C MET A 67 2.38 -5.78 2.83
N GLU A 68 2.87 -4.93 3.72
CA GLU A 68 2.05 -4.01 4.48
C GLU A 68 1.81 -2.73 3.66
N MET A 69 0.56 -2.27 3.61
CA MET A 69 0.20 -1.07 2.87
C MET A 69 0.00 0.14 3.77
N GLY A 70 0.75 1.19 3.49
CA GLY A 70 0.58 2.52 4.05
C GLY A 70 -0.05 3.48 3.05
N TYR A 71 -0.74 4.50 3.55
CA TYR A 71 -1.28 5.56 2.71
C TYR A 71 -1.04 6.94 3.35
N GLU A 72 -0.37 7.82 2.61
CA GLU A 72 -0.14 9.20 2.99
C GLU A 72 -1.10 10.11 2.22
N THR A 73 -1.93 10.83 2.98
CA THR A 73 -3.11 11.54 2.48
C THR A 73 -2.81 12.87 1.80
N LYS A 74 -1.77 13.60 2.22
CA LYS A 74 -1.49 14.95 1.68
C LYS A 74 -0.80 14.90 0.33
N GLY A 75 0.18 14.00 0.18
CA GLY A 75 0.89 13.75 -1.05
C GLY A 75 0.19 12.75 -1.97
N ASN A 76 -0.83 12.04 -1.48
CA ASN A 76 -1.46 10.94 -2.19
C ASN A 76 -0.40 9.92 -2.64
N ILE A 77 0.22 9.29 -1.65
CA ILE A 77 1.25 8.27 -1.87
C ILE A 77 0.82 6.98 -1.19
N PHE A 78 0.80 5.89 -1.93
CA PHE A 78 0.74 4.54 -1.35
C PHE A 78 2.15 4.04 -1.08
N TYR A 79 2.32 3.39 0.06
CA TYR A 79 3.55 2.72 0.49
C TYR A 79 3.27 1.23 0.53
N PHE A 80 4.12 0.45 -0.09
CA PHE A 80 4.14 -1.01 -0.02
C PHE A 80 5.42 -1.40 0.71
N VAL A 81 5.27 -1.82 1.96
CA VAL A 81 6.36 -2.05 2.89
C VAL A 81 6.59 -3.54 3.04
N MET A 82 7.85 -3.95 2.95
CA MET A 82 8.28 -5.33 3.14
C MET A 82 9.64 -5.40 3.82
N LEU A 83 10.00 -6.59 4.30
CA LEU A 83 11.37 -6.88 4.72
C LEU A 83 12.29 -6.73 3.52
N ASP A 84 13.44 -6.09 3.71
CA ASP A 84 14.43 -5.97 2.66
C ASP A 84 14.99 -7.38 2.34
N PRO A 85 14.78 -7.90 1.11
CA PRO A 85 15.26 -9.23 0.74
C PRO A 85 16.78 -9.36 0.84
N GLU A 86 17.53 -8.25 0.74
CA GLU A 86 18.99 -8.23 0.90
C GLU A 86 19.41 -8.55 2.35
N PHE A 87 18.51 -8.38 3.33
CA PHE A 87 18.79 -8.51 4.76
C PHE A 87 17.87 -9.48 5.50
N ILE A 88 17.14 -10.35 4.78
CA ILE A 88 16.25 -11.35 5.39
C ILE A 88 16.97 -12.29 6.37
N GLU A 89 18.25 -12.59 6.14
CA GLU A 89 19.07 -13.44 7.01
C GLU A 89 19.85 -12.64 8.08
N SER A 90 19.68 -11.32 8.13
CA SER A 90 20.31 -10.46 9.13
C SER A 90 19.64 -10.60 10.49
N GLU A 91 20.40 -10.39 11.58
CA GLU A 91 19.83 -10.22 12.92
C GLU A 91 18.99 -8.94 13.04
N GLU A 92 19.29 -7.94 12.20
CA GLU A 92 18.57 -6.67 12.16
C GLU A 92 17.41 -6.71 11.16
N THR A 93 16.22 -6.34 11.63
CA THR A 93 15.05 -6.17 10.76
C THR A 93 15.18 -4.86 9.98
N ILE A 94 15.47 -4.99 8.68
CA ILE A 94 15.53 -3.85 7.76
C ILE A 94 14.28 -3.89 6.87
N LEU A 95 13.57 -2.77 6.82
CA LEU A 95 12.41 -2.59 5.98
C LEU A 95 12.78 -1.76 4.75
N LEU A 96 12.10 -2.05 3.65
CA LEU A 96 12.04 -1.16 2.50
C LEU A 96 10.59 -0.79 2.21
N ALA A 97 10.38 0.35 1.57
CA ALA A 97 9.08 0.74 1.05
C ALA A 97 9.17 1.08 -0.42
N ILE A 98 8.29 0.52 -1.22
CA ILE A 98 8.08 0.94 -2.62
C ILE A 98 6.84 1.80 -2.64
N THR A 99 6.93 2.95 -3.28
CA THR A 99 5.86 3.94 -3.30
C THR A 99 5.30 4.15 -4.68
N ILE A 100 4.03 4.56 -4.77
CA ILE A 100 3.43 5.06 -6.01
C ILE A 100 2.58 6.30 -5.73
N ASP A 101 2.75 7.33 -6.55
CA ASP A 101 1.96 8.57 -6.50
C ASP A 101 0.89 8.64 -7.60
N LEU A 102 0.02 9.65 -7.56
CA LEU A 102 -1.03 9.88 -8.57
C LEU A 102 -0.52 10.05 -10.01
N LYS A 103 0.76 10.32 -10.22
CA LYS A 103 1.40 10.44 -11.54
C LYS A 103 2.04 9.13 -11.99
N ASN A 104 1.78 8.03 -11.28
CA ASN A 104 2.42 6.73 -11.46
C ASN A 104 3.94 6.76 -11.27
N LYS A 105 4.47 7.76 -10.55
CA LYS A 105 5.89 7.76 -10.19
C LYS A 105 6.10 6.70 -9.12
N VAL A 106 7.04 5.79 -9.37
CA VAL A 106 7.43 4.73 -8.45
C VAL A 106 8.81 5.03 -7.88
N ASP A 107 8.94 5.05 -6.56
CA ASP A 107 10.21 5.25 -5.86
C ASP A 107 10.45 4.13 -4.83
N LEU A 108 11.72 3.78 -4.59
CA LEU A 108 12.15 2.85 -3.56
C LEU A 108 12.80 3.61 -2.40
N ILE A 109 12.38 3.31 -1.18
CA ILE A 109 12.91 3.85 0.07
C ILE A 109 13.56 2.70 0.83
N LYS A 110 14.89 2.66 0.86
CA LYS A 110 15.65 1.73 1.70
C LYS A 110 15.69 2.21 3.15
N ASN A 111 15.85 1.29 4.10
CA ASN A 111 15.85 1.57 5.55
C ASN A 111 14.61 2.37 5.97
N PHE A 112 13.44 1.89 5.54
CA PHE A 112 12.17 2.53 5.85
C PHE A 112 11.87 2.44 7.34
N GLU A 113 11.75 3.59 8.00
CA GLU A 113 11.39 3.70 9.41
C GLU A 113 9.93 4.12 9.53
N ILE A 114 9.15 3.36 10.29
CA ILE A 114 7.84 3.82 10.77
C ILE A 114 8.12 4.73 11.96
N LYS A 115 7.95 6.04 11.77
CA LYS A 115 8.04 7.01 12.86
C LYS A 115 6.65 7.20 13.48
N ASP A 116 6.57 6.99 14.79
CA ASP A 116 5.39 7.28 15.62
C ASP A 116 4.98 8.77 15.57
#